data_AF-A0A3D0CD94-F1
#
_entry.id   AF-A0A3D0CD94-F1
#
_cell.length_a   1.000
_cell.length_b   1.000
_cell.length_c   1.000
_cell.angle_alpha   90.00
_cell.angle_beta   90.00
_cell.angle_gamma   90.00
#
_symmetry.space_group_name_H-M   'P 1'
#
loop_
_entity.id
_entity.type
_entity.pdbx_description
1 polymer ?
#
loop_
_entity_poly.entity_id
_entity_poly.type
_entity_poly.pdbx_seq_one_letter_code
_entity_poly.pdbx_strand_id
1 'polypeptide(L)'
;MKNKNALLLTTVFTLLVTITTSNVFAAETTSVKTDEKSAEKKSATKQSYRASKKVPAMRNRVYAQLARAQKLADEGDKIEGFEVLAEVEERVDSLNSYERAMLFNFYGFMYYANDDIALAVDSFNKVIAETAIPDSLITATL
;
A
#
# COMPACT_ATOMS: atom_id res chain seq x y z
N MET A 1 -48.48 -21.29 -13.00
CA MET A 1 -48.81 -21.49 -11.57
C MET A 1 -48.05 -20.44 -10.79
N LYS A 2 -48.75 -19.57 -10.05
CA LYS A 2 -48.22 -18.31 -9.52
C LYS A 2 -48.52 -18.27 -8.02
N ASN A 3 -47.57 -18.74 -7.21
CA ASN A 3 -47.73 -18.78 -5.75
C ASN A 3 -46.73 -17.79 -5.15
N LYS A 4 -47.30 -16.80 -4.48
CA LYS A 4 -46.65 -15.61 -3.91
C LYS A 4 -46.18 -15.98 -2.50
N ASN A 5 -44.88 -16.06 -2.29
CA ASN A 5 -44.32 -16.11 -0.94
C ASN A 5 -43.81 -14.72 -0.58
N ALA A 6 -44.73 -13.95 -0.01
CA ALA A 6 -44.40 -12.85 0.88
C ALA A 6 -43.75 -13.44 2.14
N LEU A 7 -42.65 -12.85 2.62
CA LEU A 7 -42.61 -12.12 3.89
C LEU A 7 -41.19 -11.62 4.14
N LEU A 8 -41.04 -10.31 4.18
CA LEU A 8 -39.87 -9.59 4.68
C LEU A 8 -39.64 -9.97 6.15
N LEU A 9 -38.42 -10.38 6.50
CA LEU A 9 -37.95 -10.30 7.88
C LEU A 9 -36.54 -9.69 7.89
N THR A 10 -36.50 -8.38 8.03
CA THR A 10 -35.32 -7.59 8.34
C THR A 10 -34.91 -7.86 9.79
N THR A 11 -33.80 -8.56 10.00
CA THR A 11 -33.11 -8.60 11.28
C THR A 11 -31.85 -7.75 11.19
N VAL A 12 -31.98 -6.49 11.59
CA VAL A 12 -30.85 -5.59 11.83
C VAL A 12 -30.18 -6.05 13.12
N PHE A 13 -29.01 -6.66 13.01
CA PHE A 13 -28.15 -6.98 14.14
C PHE A 13 -27.25 -5.77 14.40
N THR A 14 -27.75 -4.78 15.15
CA THR A 14 -26.98 -3.62 15.59
C THR A 14 -26.05 -4.05 16.73
N LEU A 15 -24.79 -4.35 16.40
CA LEU A 15 -23.72 -4.50 17.37
C LEU A 15 -23.24 -3.10 17.80
N LEU A 16 -23.74 -2.63 18.94
CA LEU A 16 -23.34 -1.36 19.55
C LEU A 16 -21.96 -1.53 20.20
N VAL A 17 -20.90 -1.22 19.45
CA VAL A 17 -19.56 -1.05 20.04
C VAL A 17 -19.54 0.28 20.78
N THR A 18 -19.62 0.24 22.10
CA THR A 18 -19.41 1.40 22.97
C THR A 18 -17.93 1.78 22.92
N ILE A 19 -17.58 2.78 22.12
CA ILE A 19 -16.26 3.41 22.15
C ILE A 19 -16.25 4.34 23.37
N THR A 20 -15.55 3.94 24.43
CA THR A 20 -15.21 4.86 25.53
C THR A 20 -14.12 5.82 25.04
N THR A 21 -14.51 6.92 24.40
CA THR A 21 -13.60 8.04 24.11
C THR A 21 -13.45 8.90 25.38
N SER A 22 -12.49 8.56 26.23
CA SER A 22 -11.98 9.52 27.21
C SER A 22 -10.98 10.44 26.52
N ASN A 23 -11.38 11.70 26.32
CA ASN A 23 -10.56 12.90 26.47
C ASN A 23 -11.50 14.10 26.34
N VAL A 24 -12.18 14.40 27.44
CA VAL A 24 -13.03 15.57 27.62
C VAL A 24 -12.12 16.81 27.63
N PHE A 25 -12.25 17.64 26.59
CA PHE A 25 -11.91 19.05 26.65
C PHE A 25 -13.05 19.78 27.38
N ALA A 26 -12.77 20.30 28.57
CA ALA A 26 -13.56 21.37 29.18
C ALA A 26 -12.59 22.30 29.91
N ALA A 27 -12.62 23.56 29.52
CA ALA A 27 -11.85 24.64 30.11
C ALA A 27 -12.43 25.05 31.48
N GLU A 28 -11.53 25.62 32.30
CA GLU A 28 -11.74 26.42 33.52
C GLU A 28 -12.13 25.70 34.82
N THR A 29 -11.18 25.61 35.76
CA THR A 29 -11.12 26.46 36.97
C THR A 29 -9.92 26.10 37.88
N THR A 30 -9.15 27.12 38.26
CA THR A 30 -8.45 27.31 39.55
C THR A 30 -7.33 26.33 39.99
N SER A 31 -6.10 26.76 39.69
CA SER A 31 -4.88 26.72 40.51
C SER A 31 -4.77 25.79 41.73
N VAL A 32 -3.88 24.79 41.67
CA VAL A 32 -2.93 24.44 42.76
C VAL A 32 -1.64 23.91 42.13
N LYS A 33 -0.51 24.50 42.54
CA LYS A 33 0.86 24.16 42.14
C LYS A 33 1.26 22.79 42.70
N THR A 34 1.83 21.92 41.87
CA THR A 34 2.73 20.85 42.31
C THR A 34 3.89 20.79 41.33
N ASP A 35 5.09 21.00 41.87
CA ASP A 35 6.36 20.98 41.14
C ASP A 35 6.67 19.57 40.64
N GLU A 36 6.43 19.31 39.35
CA GLU A 36 6.98 18.15 38.65
C GLU A 36 8.07 18.59 37.67
N LYS A 37 9.30 18.30 38.11
CA LYS A 37 10.57 18.36 37.40
C LYS A 37 10.44 17.64 36.05
N SER A 38 10.08 18.40 35.02
CA SER A 38 10.04 17.95 33.63
C SER A 38 11.47 17.66 33.17
N ALA A 39 11.86 16.38 33.20
CA ALA A 39 13.02 15.91 32.48
C ALA A 39 12.69 15.95 30.98
N GLU A 40 13.12 17.03 30.34
CA GLU A 40 13.18 17.20 28.89
C GLU A 40 13.93 16.00 28.26
N LYS A 41 13.18 14.99 27.81
CA LYS A 41 13.70 14.07 26.79
C LYS A 41 13.80 14.85 25.49
N LYS A 42 14.97 15.45 25.30
CA LYS A 42 15.48 15.91 24.01
C LYS A 42 15.35 14.74 23.02
N SER A 43 14.24 14.70 22.29
CA SER A 43 14.11 13.87 21.11
C SER A 43 15.11 14.43 20.12
N ALA A 44 16.31 13.85 20.13
CA ALA A 44 17.30 14.10 19.11
C ALA A 44 16.65 13.65 17.79
N THR A 45 16.14 14.62 17.04
CA THR A 45 15.64 14.45 15.70
C THR A 45 16.79 13.85 14.89
N LYS A 46 16.79 12.52 14.73
CA LYS A 46 17.65 11.84 13.76
C LYS A 46 17.15 12.25 12.39
N GLN A 47 17.55 13.44 11.96
CA GLN A 47 17.34 13.92 10.61
C GLN A 47 18.26 13.06 9.74
N SER A 48 17.71 11.93 9.29
CA SER A 48 18.34 11.04 8.33
C SER A 48 18.57 11.87 7.06
N TYR A 49 19.78 12.43 6.93
CA TYR A 49 20.26 13.05 5.71
C TYR A 49 20.55 11.95 4.68
N ARG A 50 19.51 11.24 4.26
CA ARG A 50 19.56 10.44 3.03
C ARG A 50 19.42 11.44 1.90
N ALA A 51 20.47 11.57 1.10
CA ALA A 51 20.43 12.40 -0.10
C ALA A 51 19.23 11.94 -0.95
N SER A 52 18.31 12.86 -1.22
CA SER A 52 17.13 12.55 -2.03
C SER A 52 17.57 12.15 -3.43
N LYS A 53 17.30 10.90 -3.83
CA LYS A 53 17.54 10.42 -5.19
C LYS A 53 16.53 11.06 -6.13
N LYS A 54 16.98 11.48 -7.32
CA LYS A 54 16.07 11.94 -8.38
C LYS A 54 15.34 10.73 -8.96
N VAL A 55 14.07 10.60 -8.64
CA VAL A 55 13.19 9.54 -9.15
C VAL A 55 12.32 10.13 -10.28
N PRO A 56 12.32 9.53 -11.48
CA PRO A 56 11.45 9.98 -12.56
C PRO A 56 9.98 9.72 -12.21
N ALA A 57 9.09 10.58 -12.71
CA ALA A 57 7.66 10.35 -12.58
C ALA A 57 7.22 9.14 -13.41
N MET A 58 6.22 8.41 -12.91
CA MET A 58 5.55 7.35 -13.68
C MET A 58 4.60 7.98 -14.70
N ARG A 59 4.67 7.54 -15.96
CA ARG A 59 3.75 7.99 -17.00
C ARG A 59 2.35 7.42 -16.76
N ASN A 60 1.33 8.23 -17.03
CA ASN A 60 -0.08 7.86 -16.81
C ASN A 60 -0.46 6.53 -17.49
N ARG A 61 0.04 6.27 -18.71
CA ARG A 61 -0.22 5.01 -19.42
C ARG A 61 0.26 3.79 -18.64
N VAL A 62 1.47 3.84 -18.08
CA VAL A 62 2.05 2.72 -17.32
C VAL A 62 1.26 2.52 -16.04
N TYR A 63 0.98 3.61 -15.32
CA TYR A 63 0.13 3.59 -14.13
C TYR A 63 -1.24 2.94 -14.39
N ALA A 64 -1.92 3.34 -15.48
CA ALA A 64 -3.24 2.82 -15.81
C ALA A 64 -3.22 1.30 -16.10
N GLN A 65 -2.16 0.79 -16.74
CA GLN A 65 -2.03 -0.64 -16.98
C GLN A 65 -1.72 -1.41 -15.69
N LEU A 66 -0.83 -0.91 -14.84
CA LEU A 66 -0.58 -1.53 -13.53
C LEU A 66 -1.84 -1.55 -12.65
N ALA A 67 -2.61 -0.46 -12.66
CA ALA A 67 -3.90 -0.40 -11.95
C ALA A 67 -4.93 -1.37 -12.53
N ARG A 68 -4.94 -1.58 -13.86
CA ARG A 68 -5.79 -2.58 -14.52
C ARG A 68 -5.38 -4.00 -14.11
N ALA A 69 -4.09 -4.32 -14.11
CA ALA A 69 -3.58 -5.61 -13.65
C ALA A 69 -3.97 -5.87 -12.19
N GLN A 70 -3.86 -4.86 -11.33
CA GLN A 70 -4.29 -4.95 -9.94
C GLN A 70 -5.77 -5.27 -9.80
N LYS A 71 -6.62 -4.53 -10.52
CA LYS A 71 -8.07 -4.74 -10.47
C LYS A 71 -8.43 -6.18 -10.88
N LEU A 72 -7.79 -6.70 -11.93
CA LEU A 72 -8.00 -8.09 -12.38
C LEU A 72 -7.55 -9.10 -11.33
N ALA A 73 -6.38 -8.90 -10.73
CA ALA A 73 -5.88 -9.75 -9.66
C ALA A 73 -6.81 -9.75 -8.42
N ASP A 74 -7.31 -8.58 -8.02
CA ASP A 74 -8.26 -8.41 -6.91
C ASP A 74 -9.62 -9.07 -7.19
N GLU A 75 -10.05 -9.10 -8.46
CA GLU A 75 -11.27 -9.78 -8.92
C GLU A 75 -11.10 -11.31 -9.04
N GLY A 76 -9.87 -11.81 -8.90
CA GLY A 76 -9.53 -13.24 -9.02
C GLY A 76 -9.07 -13.67 -10.42
N ASP A 77 -9.11 -12.76 -11.39
CA ASP A 77 -8.72 -12.92 -12.79
C ASP A 77 -7.19 -12.78 -12.94
N LYS A 78 -6.45 -13.65 -12.24
CA LYS A 78 -4.99 -13.56 -12.11
C LYS A 78 -4.27 -13.71 -13.45
N ILE A 79 -4.80 -14.55 -14.34
CA ILE A 79 -4.21 -14.80 -15.67
C ILE A 79 -4.27 -13.51 -16.49
N GLU A 80 -5.44 -12.90 -16.61
CA GLU A 80 -5.60 -11.61 -17.29
C GLU A 80 -4.75 -10.52 -16.63
N GLY A 81 -4.59 -10.54 -15.31
CA GLY A 81 -3.67 -9.65 -14.60
C GLY A 81 -2.23 -9.77 -15.10
N PHE A 82 -1.72 -11.00 -15.24
CA PHE A 82 -0.37 -11.24 -15.80
C PHE A 82 -0.25 -10.86 -17.26
N GLU A 83 -1.29 -11.08 -18.08
CA GLU A 83 -1.31 -10.65 -19.48
C GLU A 83 -1.15 -9.13 -19.59
N VAL A 84 -1.84 -8.36 -18.75
CA VAL A 84 -1.69 -6.90 -18.70
C VAL A 84 -0.27 -6.50 -18.29
N LEU A 85 0.36 -7.19 -17.33
CA LEU A 85 1.75 -6.91 -16.99
C LEU A 85 2.69 -7.23 -18.17
N ALA A 86 2.44 -8.31 -18.91
CA ALA A 86 3.24 -8.70 -20.06
C ALA A 86 3.16 -7.65 -21.18
N GLU A 87 1.99 -7.06 -21.43
CA GLU A 87 1.86 -5.93 -22.38
C GLU A 87 2.72 -4.72 -21.99
N VAL A 88 2.94 -4.49 -20.69
CA VAL A 88 3.83 -3.43 -20.20
C VAL A 88 5.30 -3.86 -20.35
N GLU A 89 5.61 -5.12 -20.05
CA GLU A 89 6.95 -5.71 -20.17
C GLU A 89 7.46 -5.74 -21.62
N GLU A 90 6.59 -5.94 -22.61
CA GLU A 90 6.94 -5.84 -24.04
C GLU A 90 7.60 -4.50 -24.41
N ARG A 91 7.38 -3.47 -23.61
CA ARG A 91 7.91 -2.13 -23.80
C ARG A 91 8.93 -1.74 -22.74
N VAL A 92 9.51 -2.71 -22.03
CA VAL A 92 10.43 -2.52 -20.90
C VAL A 92 11.59 -1.56 -21.24
N ASP A 93 12.12 -1.62 -22.45
CA ASP A 93 13.21 -0.74 -22.92
C ASP A 93 12.80 0.74 -23.02
N SER A 94 11.50 1.01 -23.17
CA SER A 94 10.95 2.35 -23.20
C SER A 94 10.54 2.87 -21.82
N LEU A 95 10.58 2.02 -20.79
CA LEU A 95 10.24 2.37 -19.41
C LEU A 95 11.41 3.10 -18.75
N ASN A 96 11.10 4.04 -17.86
CA ASN A 96 12.12 4.56 -16.95
C ASN A 96 12.34 3.59 -15.78
N SER A 97 13.41 3.79 -15.00
CA SER A 97 13.75 2.90 -13.87
C SER A 97 12.64 2.72 -12.85
N TYR A 98 11.87 3.78 -12.54
CA TYR A 98 10.79 3.68 -11.57
C TYR A 98 9.61 2.87 -12.12
N GLU A 99 9.29 3.03 -13.40
CA GLU A 99 8.28 2.22 -14.09
C GLU A 99 8.66 0.73 -14.14
N ARG A 100 9.92 0.40 -14.46
CA ARG A 100 10.41 -0.99 -14.43
C ARG A 100 10.36 -1.57 -13.03
N ALA A 101 10.81 -0.82 -12.03
CA ALA A 101 10.73 -1.25 -10.65
C ALA A 101 9.29 -1.52 -10.22
N MET A 102 8.34 -0.66 -10.58
CA MET A 102 6.93 -0.87 -10.24
C MET A 102 6.30 -2.05 -10.99
N LEU A 103 6.68 -2.29 -12.25
CA LEU A 103 6.28 -3.48 -13.00
C LEU A 103 6.76 -4.77 -12.31
N PHE A 104 8.06 -4.87 -12.02
CA PHE A 104 8.62 -6.07 -11.38
C PHE A 104 8.19 -6.23 -9.93
N ASN A 105 7.92 -5.14 -9.21
CA ASN A 105 7.33 -5.20 -7.88
C ASN A 105 5.91 -5.81 -7.95
N PHE A 106 5.14 -5.47 -8.99
CA PHE A 106 3.83 -6.06 -9.22
C PHE A 106 3.91 -7.55 -9.53
N TYR A 107 4.81 -7.96 -10.45
CA TYR A 107 5.09 -9.37 -10.71
C TYR A 107 5.45 -10.12 -9.43
N GLY A 108 6.32 -9.53 -8.59
CA GLY A 108 6.73 -10.11 -7.31
C GLY A 108 5.56 -10.43 -6.40
N PHE A 109 4.64 -9.48 -6.23
CA PHE A 109 3.43 -9.71 -5.42
C PHE A 109 2.47 -10.71 -6.05
N MET A 110 2.28 -10.72 -7.37
CA MET A 110 1.40 -11.68 -8.02
C MET A 110 1.94 -13.11 -7.93
N TYR A 111 3.24 -13.31 -8.16
CA TYR A 111 3.87 -14.62 -7.98
C TYR A 111 3.84 -15.06 -6.51
N TYR A 112 4.10 -14.15 -5.57
CA TYR A 112 3.99 -14.45 -4.15
C TYR A 112 2.57 -14.90 -3.77
N ALA A 113 1.54 -14.21 -4.26
CA ALA A 113 0.14 -14.56 -4.05
C ALA A 113 -0.31 -15.87 -4.74
N ASN A 114 0.56 -16.45 -5.58
CA ASN A 114 0.37 -17.73 -6.25
C ASN A 114 1.28 -18.84 -5.69
N ASP A 115 1.99 -18.58 -4.60
CA ASP A 115 2.99 -19.48 -4.02
C ASP A 115 4.17 -19.80 -4.97
N ASP A 116 4.36 -19.01 -6.03
CA ASP A 116 5.47 -19.11 -6.99
C ASP A 116 6.71 -18.39 -6.46
N ILE A 117 7.23 -18.84 -5.32
CA ILE A 117 8.23 -18.11 -4.51
C ILE A 117 9.51 -17.80 -5.31
N ALA A 118 9.99 -18.72 -6.14
CA ALA A 118 11.19 -18.51 -6.94
C ALA A 118 11.03 -17.33 -7.92
N LEU A 119 9.87 -17.22 -8.57
CA LEU A 119 9.58 -16.14 -9.51
C LEU A 119 9.31 -14.82 -8.78
N ALA A 120 8.72 -14.88 -7.59
CA ALA A 120 8.57 -13.71 -6.74
C ALA A 120 9.94 -13.11 -6.37
N VAL A 121 10.88 -13.95 -5.91
CA VAL A 121 12.24 -13.53 -5.56
C VAL A 121 12.99 -12.97 -6.77
N ASP A 122 12.91 -13.61 -7.94
CA ASP A 122 13.51 -13.09 -9.17
C ASP A 122 12.95 -11.70 -9.53
N SER A 123 11.65 -11.52 -9.39
CA SER A 123 10.98 -10.24 -9.64
C SER A 123 11.44 -9.15 -8.68
N PHE A 124 11.50 -9.44 -7.38
CA PHE A 124 11.99 -8.49 -6.38
C PHE A 124 13.48 -8.15 -6.55
N ASN A 125 14.31 -9.10 -6.98
CA ASN A 125 15.70 -8.84 -7.33
C ASN A 125 15.82 -7.84 -8.50
N LYS A 126 14.93 -7.91 -9.49
CA LYS A 126 14.86 -6.92 -10.57
C LYS A 126 14.48 -5.52 -10.06
N VAL A 127 13.62 -5.42 -9.04
CA VAL A 127 13.27 -4.14 -8.41
C VAL A 127 14.51 -3.48 -7.79
N ILE A 128 15.24 -4.20 -6.95
CA ILE A 128 16.40 -3.64 -6.22
C ILE A 128 17.61 -3.39 -7.13
N ALA A 129 17.62 -3.96 -8.35
CA ALA A 129 18.63 -3.69 -9.37
C ALA A 129 18.45 -2.31 -10.05
N GLU A 130 17.29 -1.68 -9.93
CA GLU A 130 17.04 -0.35 -10.50
C GLU A 130 17.73 0.77 -9.70
N THR A 131 18.33 1.73 -10.40
CA THR A 131 19.21 2.73 -9.77
C THR A 131 18.52 4.04 -9.41
N ALA A 132 17.47 4.42 -10.14
CA ALA A 132 16.74 5.68 -9.95
C ALA A 132 15.34 5.46 -9.32
N ILE A 133 15.32 4.81 -8.16
CA ILE A 133 14.09 4.51 -7.40
C ILE A 133 14.18 4.99 -5.93
N PRO A 134 13.05 5.18 -5.24
CA PRO A 134 13.05 5.59 -3.84
C PRO A 134 13.69 4.53 -2.93
N ASP A 135 14.48 4.97 -1.94
CA ASP A 135 15.03 4.07 -0.90
C ASP A 135 13.93 3.33 -0.12
N SER A 136 12.75 3.95 0.00
CA SER A 136 11.58 3.32 0.64
C SER A 136 11.08 2.11 -0.15
N LEU A 137 11.16 2.15 -1.49
CA LEU A 137 10.78 1.00 -2.32
C LEU A 137 11.76 -0.16 -2.11
N ILE A 138 13.07 0.13 -2.15
CA ILE A 138 14.11 -0.89 -1.89
C ILE A 138 13.90 -1.53 -0.51
N THR A 139 13.69 -0.71 0.52
CA THR A 139 13.51 -1.20 1.89
C THR A 139 12.23 -2.02 2.06
N ALA A 140 11.17 -1.71 1.32
CA ALA A 140 9.93 -2.47 1.35
C ALA A 140 10.00 -3.80 0.57
N THR A 141 11.00 -3.94 -0.31
CA THR A 141 11.20 -5.14 -1.13
C THR A 141 12.13 -6.18 -0.49
N LEU A 142 13.06 -5.74 0.36
CA LEU A 142 14.01 -6.60 1.10
C LEU A 142 13.36 -7.28 2.31
#